data_AF-A0AAU8KIH0-F1
#
_entry.id   AF-A0AAU8KIH0-F1
#
_cell.length_a   1.000
_cell.length_b   1.000
_cell.length_c   1.000
_cell.angle_alpha   90.00
_cell.angle_beta   90.00
_cell.angle_gamma   90.00
#
_symmetry.space_group_name_H-M   'P 1'
#
loop_
_entity.id
_entity.type
_entity.pdbx_description
1 polymer ?
#
loop_
_entity_poly.entity_id
_entity_poly.type
_entity_poly.pdbx_seq_one_letter_code
_entity_poly.pdbx_strand_id
1 'polypeptide(L)'
;MPEWLSVEQRAELVVACRQWARGPVPFRHTVLPSGGVMSVRTVCLGWHWQPYRYARTADDVNGARVAAFPDWLGDLGRAAVAEAYGDKEAARGFAPDTALINFYDDTARMGMHQDKEERSGAPVVSLSIGARCVFRFGNTEGRGRPYTDVELASGDLFVFGGPSRFAYHGVPKVYAGTADPAAGLRAGRLNLTLRETGMASPAA
;
A
#
# COMPACT_ATOMS: atom_id res chain seq x y z
N MET A 1 9.42 3.90 -10.85
CA MET A 1 8.93 3.93 -12.25
C MET A 1 7.87 5.01 -12.34
N PRO A 2 8.18 6.20 -12.88
CA PRO A 2 7.20 7.27 -13.05
C PRO A 2 6.14 6.90 -14.09
N GLU A 3 4.91 7.37 -13.91
CA GLU A 3 3.79 7.22 -14.88
C GLU A 3 3.58 5.78 -15.38
N TRP A 4 3.78 4.79 -14.51
CA TRP A 4 3.69 3.38 -14.87
C TRP A 4 2.24 2.93 -15.12
N LEU A 5 1.28 3.46 -14.37
CA LEU A 5 -0.14 3.20 -14.60
C LEU A 5 -0.71 4.17 -15.64
N SER A 6 -1.43 3.62 -16.64
CA SER A 6 -2.20 4.43 -17.58
C SER A 6 -3.33 5.22 -16.87
N VAL A 7 -3.92 6.20 -17.54
CA VAL A 7 -5.09 6.93 -16.99
C VAL A 7 -6.24 5.96 -16.71
N GLU A 8 -6.46 5.02 -17.62
CA GLU A 8 -7.53 4.01 -17.56
C GLU A 8 -7.31 3.07 -16.36
N GLN A 9 -6.10 2.54 -16.19
CA GLN A 9 -5.76 1.70 -15.04
C GLN A 9 -5.91 2.45 -13.72
N ARG A 10 -5.52 3.73 -13.68
CA ARG A 10 -5.76 4.59 -12.50
C ARG A 10 -7.25 4.73 -12.21
N ALA A 11 -8.08 4.96 -13.22
CA ALA A 11 -9.53 5.07 -13.07
C ALA A 11 -10.17 3.76 -12.59
N GLU A 12 -9.76 2.62 -13.15
CA GLU A 12 -10.21 1.29 -12.73
C GLU A 12 -9.86 1.01 -11.27
N LEU A 13 -8.63 1.32 -10.85
CA LEU A 13 -8.19 1.18 -9.46
C LEU A 13 -8.96 2.11 -8.52
N VAL A 14 -9.31 3.33 -8.94
CA VAL A 14 -10.15 4.23 -8.13
C VAL A 14 -11.57 3.66 -7.96
N VAL A 15 -12.13 3.06 -9.01
CA VAL A 15 -13.43 2.37 -8.92
C VAL A 15 -13.35 1.17 -7.98
N ALA A 16 -12.32 0.33 -8.10
CA ALA A 16 -12.09 -0.80 -7.20
C ALA A 16 -11.95 -0.36 -5.74
N CYS A 17 -11.16 0.69 -5.48
CA CYS A 17 -11.02 1.28 -4.14
C CYS A 17 -12.35 1.74 -3.55
N ARG A 18 -13.23 2.34 -4.35
CA ARG A 18 -14.58 2.75 -3.92
C ARG A 18 -15.47 1.56 -3.60
N GLN A 19 -15.33 0.45 -4.32
CA GLN A 19 -16.05 -0.79 -4.02
C GLN A 19 -15.56 -1.40 -2.71
N TRP A 20 -14.24 -1.48 -2.50
CA TRP A 20 -13.68 -1.98 -1.23
C TRP A 20 -14.02 -1.10 -0.04
N ALA A 21 -14.18 0.22 -0.24
CA ALA A 21 -14.68 1.12 0.80
C ALA A 21 -16.10 0.77 1.31
N ARG A 22 -16.89 0.08 0.48
CA ARG A 22 -18.22 -0.44 0.81
C ARG A 22 -18.19 -1.93 1.21
N GLY A 23 -17.00 -2.53 1.23
CA GLY A 23 -16.80 -3.93 1.52
C GLY A 23 -17.10 -4.29 2.98
N PRO A 24 -16.88 -5.57 3.37
CA PRO A 24 -17.20 -6.07 4.71
C PRO A 24 -16.45 -5.31 5.82
N VAL A 25 -15.27 -4.78 5.52
CA VAL A 25 -14.48 -3.93 6.42
C VAL A 25 -14.28 -2.59 5.73
N PRO A 26 -14.80 -1.48 6.28
CA PRO A 26 -14.67 -0.15 5.66
C PRO A 26 -13.26 0.42 5.86
N PHE A 27 -12.98 1.52 5.15
CA PHE A 27 -11.82 2.36 5.46
C PHE A 27 -11.89 2.85 6.91
N ARG A 28 -10.80 2.70 7.65
CA ARG A 28 -10.70 3.16 9.04
C ARG A 28 -9.42 3.91 9.33
N HIS A 29 -9.46 4.76 10.35
CA HIS A 29 -8.25 5.21 11.02
C HIS A 29 -7.78 4.11 11.98
N THR A 30 -6.49 3.78 11.94
CA THR A 30 -5.91 2.80 12.87
C THR A 30 -5.57 3.48 14.18
N VAL A 31 -6.04 2.90 15.29
CA VAL A 31 -5.61 3.25 16.64
C VAL A 31 -4.35 2.47 16.96
N LEU A 32 -3.26 3.17 17.24
CA LEU A 32 -2.00 2.57 17.64
C LEU A 32 -2.05 2.17 19.12
N PRO A 33 -1.24 1.18 19.54
CA PRO A 33 -1.15 0.74 20.94
C PRO A 33 -0.80 1.86 21.94
N SER A 34 -0.13 2.92 21.48
CA SER A 34 0.17 4.12 22.27
C SER A 34 -1.03 5.07 22.44
N GLY A 35 -2.20 4.74 21.88
CA GLY A 35 -3.39 5.59 21.85
C GLY A 35 -3.42 6.61 20.71
N GLY A 36 -2.33 6.76 19.96
CA GLY A 36 -2.28 7.65 18.79
C GLY A 36 -3.14 7.14 17.64
N VAL A 37 -3.88 8.04 16.98
CA VAL A 37 -4.71 7.70 15.82
C VAL A 37 -4.02 8.13 14.54
N MET A 38 -3.83 7.19 13.60
CA MET A 38 -3.27 7.51 12.28
C MET A 38 -4.24 8.39 11.49
N SER A 39 -3.77 9.51 10.92
CA SER A 39 -4.61 10.34 10.02
C SER A 39 -4.91 9.68 8.68
N VAL A 40 -4.15 8.65 8.31
CA VAL A 40 -4.42 7.87 7.10
C VAL A 40 -5.59 6.94 7.38
N ARG A 41 -6.48 6.80 6.38
CA ARG A 41 -7.52 5.78 6.42
C ARG A 41 -7.06 4.57 5.62
N THR A 42 -7.24 3.38 6.16
CA THR A 42 -6.79 2.14 5.53
C THR A 42 -7.93 1.14 5.40
N VAL A 43 -7.99 0.46 4.26
CA VAL A 43 -8.73 -0.80 4.07
C VAL A 43 -7.74 -1.87 3.61
N CYS A 44 -7.96 -3.11 4.03
CA CYS A 44 -7.10 -4.24 3.68
C CYS A 44 -7.85 -5.25 2.81
N LEU A 45 -7.12 -5.95 1.94
CA LEU A 45 -7.61 -7.08 1.14
C LEU A 45 -6.74 -8.31 1.43
N GLY A 46 -7.35 -9.51 1.41
CA GLY A 46 -6.70 -10.79 1.65
C GLY A 46 -6.39 -11.03 3.13
N TRP A 47 -5.60 -10.14 3.73
CA TRP A 47 -5.26 -10.16 5.14
C TRP A 47 -5.48 -8.79 5.76
N HIS A 48 -6.17 -8.77 6.89
CA HIS A 48 -6.38 -7.57 7.67
C HIS A 48 -5.15 -7.26 8.50
N TRP A 49 -4.51 -6.12 8.24
CA TRP A 49 -3.46 -5.61 9.10
C TRP A 49 -4.07 -4.87 10.29
N GLN A 50 -3.53 -5.15 11.46
CA GLN A 50 -3.69 -4.38 12.68
C GLN A 50 -2.32 -4.32 13.37
N PRO A 51 -2.08 -3.41 14.33
CA PRO A 51 -0.79 -3.30 14.97
C PRO A 51 -0.24 -4.67 15.42
N TYR A 52 0.97 -4.99 14.93
CA TYR A 52 1.74 -6.21 15.20
C TYR A 52 1.25 -7.53 14.59
N ARG A 53 0.16 -7.57 13.83
CA ARG A 53 -0.29 -8.84 13.22
C ARG A 53 -1.16 -8.65 11.99
N TYR A 54 -1.16 -9.69 11.15
CA TYR A 54 -2.21 -9.92 10.17
C TYR A 54 -3.23 -10.93 10.70
N ALA A 55 -4.49 -10.75 10.32
CA ALA A 55 -5.59 -11.67 10.62
C ALA A 55 -6.55 -11.78 9.43
N ARG A 56 -7.43 -12.79 9.44
CA ARG A 56 -8.50 -12.91 8.43
C ARG A 56 -9.76 -12.11 8.80
N THR A 57 -9.89 -11.72 10.06
CA THR A 57 -11.00 -10.93 10.60
C THR A 57 -10.49 -9.58 11.10
N ALA A 58 -11.36 -8.59 11.03
CA ALA A 58 -11.12 -7.21 11.46
C ALA A 58 -11.68 -6.97 12.86
N ASP A 59 -11.18 -7.71 13.85
CA ASP A 59 -11.70 -7.68 15.23
C ASP A 59 -11.55 -6.29 15.88
N ASP A 60 -10.55 -5.50 15.46
CA ASP A 60 -10.34 -4.11 15.89
C ASP A 60 -11.26 -3.10 15.17
N VAL A 61 -12.17 -3.55 14.32
CA VAL A 61 -13.06 -2.68 13.52
C VAL A 61 -14.52 -3.07 13.71
N ASN A 62 -14.89 -4.27 13.25
CA ASN A 62 -16.28 -4.73 13.22
C ASN A 62 -16.40 -6.27 13.27
N GLY A 63 -15.29 -7.00 13.44
CA GLY A 63 -15.26 -8.47 13.46
C GLY A 63 -15.51 -9.14 12.11
N ALA A 64 -15.72 -8.39 11.03
CA ALA A 64 -16.01 -8.98 9.73
C ALA A 64 -14.75 -9.60 9.11
N ARG A 65 -14.95 -10.61 8.25
CA ARG A 65 -13.87 -11.18 7.44
C ARG A 65 -13.41 -10.14 6.41
N VAL A 66 -12.10 -10.00 6.25
CA VAL A 66 -11.50 -9.12 5.24
C VAL A 66 -11.92 -9.54 3.83
N ALA A 67 -12.09 -8.56 2.93
CA ALA A 67 -12.37 -8.83 1.52
C ALA A 67 -11.24 -9.68 0.91
N ALA A 68 -11.56 -10.52 -0.07
CA ALA A 68 -10.56 -11.35 -0.75
C ALA A 68 -9.53 -10.47 -1.49
N PHE A 69 -8.30 -10.97 -1.58
CA PHE A 69 -7.28 -10.39 -2.46
C PHE A 69 -7.60 -10.80 -3.92
N PRO A 70 -7.80 -9.86 -4.85
CA PRO A 70 -8.15 -10.22 -6.23
C PRO A 70 -6.94 -10.71 -7.03
N ASP A 71 -7.12 -11.77 -7.82
CA ASP A 71 -6.05 -12.35 -8.64
C ASP A 71 -5.43 -11.34 -9.62
N TRP A 72 -6.27 -10.51 -10.25
CA TRP A 72 -5.82 -9.47 -11.19
C TRP A 72 -4.93 -8.42 -10.51
N LEU A 73 -5.11 -8.18 -9.20
CA LEU A 73 -4.24 -7.28 -8.44
C LEU A 73 -2.88 -7.97 -8.20
N GLY A 74 -2.89 -9.28 -8.02
CA GLY A 74 -1.67 -10.10 -7.98
C GLY A 74 -0.92 -10.09 -9.31
N ASP A 75 -1.62 -10.20 -10.44
CA ASP A 75 -1.03 -10.05 -11.78
C ASP A 75 -0.39 -8.68 -11.96
N LEU A 76 -1.08 -7.62 -11.54
CA LEU A 76 -0.54 -6.25 -11.58
C LEU A 76 0.71 -6.11 -10.71
N GLY A 77 0.72 -6.72 -9.52
CA GLY A 77 1.89 -6.78 -8.65
C GLY A 77 3.09 -7.49 -9.28
N ARG A 78 2.86 -8.62 -9.96
CA ARG A 78 3.92 -9.33 -10.70
C ARG A 78 4.46 -8.51 -11.86
N ALA A 79 3.58 -7.86 -12.63
CA ALA A 79 4.00 -6.96 -13.71
C ALA A 79 4.86 -5.80 -13.17
N ALA A 80 4.49 -5.24 -12.03
CA ALA A 80 5.26 -4.19 -11.36
C ALA A 80 6.66 -4.65 -10.94
N VAL A 81 6.79 -5.85 -10.36
CA VAL A 81 8.10 -6.42 -10.01
C VAL A 81 8.93 -6.70 -11.26
N ALA A 82 8.33 -7.29 -12.30
CA ALA A 82 9.03 -7.59 -13.55
C ALA A 82 9.65 -6.35 -14.16
N GLU A 83 8.90 -5.25 -14.21
CA GLU A 83 9.36 -3.99 -14.78
C GLU A 83 10.38 -3.29 -13.88
N ALA A 84 10.11 -3.19 -12.57
CA ALA A 84 11.00 -2.49 -11.65
C ALA A 84 12.36 -3.18 -11.46
N TYR A 85 12.41 -4.51 -11.54
CA TYR A 85 13.65 -5.27 -11.36
C TYR A 85 14.30 -5.67 -12.68
N GLY A 86 13.58 -5.58 -13.81
CA GLY A 86 14.04 -6.14 -15.08
C GLY A 86 14.18 -7.67 -15.04
N ASP A 87 13.50 -8.33 -14.09
CA ASP A 87 13.64 -9.76 -13.79
C ASP A 87 12.27 -10.44 -13.76
N LYS A 88 12.01 -11.25 -14.79
CA LYS A 88 10.76 -12.01 -14.93
C LYS A 88 10.68 -13.20 -13.97
N GLU A 89 11.79 -13.76 -13.53
CA GLU A 89 11.77 -14.87 -12.57
C GLU A 89 11.45 -14.35 -11.16
N ALA A 90 12.04 -13.20 -10.77
CA ALA A 90 11.65 -12.52 -9.54
C ALA A 90 10.15 -12.19 -9.51
N ALA A 91 9.60 -11.76 -10.65
CA ALA A 91 8.17 -11.52 -10.79
C ALA A 91 7.32 -12.79 -10.66
N ARG A 92 7.75 -13.92 -11.24
CA ARG A 92 7.04 -15.21 -11.10
C ARG A 92 7.04 -15.71 -9.65
N GLY A 93 8.11 -15.45 -8.91
CA GLY A 93 8.21 -15.79 -7.49
C GLY A 93 7.39 -14.89 -6.57
N PHE A 94 6.92 -13.73 -7.04
CA PHE A 94 6.13 -12.80 -6.23
C PHE A 94 4.66 -13.22 -6.20
N ALA A 95 4.19 -13.64 -5.03
CA ALA A 95 2.82 -14.10 -4.81
C ALA A 95 2.10 -13.23 -3.76
N PRO A 96 1.82 -11.93 -4.06
CA PRO A 96 1.14 -11.08 -3.10
C PRO A 96 -0.23 -11.63 -2.78
N ASP A 97 -0.55 -11.66 -1.49
CA ASP A 97 -1.79 -12.17 -0.93
C ASP A 97 -2.48 -11.14 -0.02
N THR A 98 -1.88 -9.96 0.12
CA THR A 98 -2.48 -8.83 0.80
C THR A 98 -2.25 -7.52 0.08
N ALA A 99 -3.22 -6.62 0.19
CA ALA A 99 -3.08 -5.22 -0.20
C ALA A 99 -3.57 -4.31 0.92
N LEU A 100 -2.75 -3.33 1.31
CA LEU A 100 -3.16 -2.23 2.16
C LEU A 100 -3.43 -1.02 1.27
N ILE A 101 -4.70 -0.60 1.21
CA ILE A 101 -5.11 0.59 0.47
C ILE A 101 -5.22 1.73 1.46
N ASN A 102 -4.33 2.70 1.31
CA ASN A 102 -4.24 3.88 2.14
C ASN A 102 -4.83 5.09 1.42
N PHE A 103 -5.80 5.76 2.05
CA PHE A 103 -6.32 7.05 1.63
C PHE A 103 -5.75 8.15 2.53
N TYR A 104 -5.18 9.16 1.88
CA TYR A 104 -4.65 10.38 2.49
C TYR A 104 -5.53 11.56 2.05
N ASP A 105 -6.11 12.27 3.02
CA ASP A 105 -6.59 13.63 2.75
C ASP A 105 -5.42 14.62 2.68
N ASP A 106 -5.74 15.90 2.46
CA ASP A 106 -4.76 16.98 2.28
C ASP A 106 -3.86 17.22 3.50
N THR A 107 -4.22 16.72 4.68
CA THR A 107 -3.48 16.88 5.93
C THR A 107 -2.86 15.59 6.44
N ALA A 108 -3.23 14.45 5.85
CA ALA A 108 -2.80 13.15 6.29
C ALA A 108 -1.30 12.93 6.06
N ARG A 109 -0.65 12.34 7.06
CA ARG A 109 0.77 11.98 7.05
C ARG A 109 0.97 10.59 7.64
N MET A 110 2.07 9.97 7.27
CA MET A 110 2.49 8.67 7.79
C MET A 110 3.96 8.78 8.22
N GLY A 111 4.22 8.57 9.51
CA GLY A 111 5.58 8.60 10.06
C GLY A 111 6.44 7.46 9.52
N MET A 112 7.76 7.57 9.73
CA MET A 112 8.71 6.52 9.35
C MET A 112 8.34 5.20 10.03
N HIS A 113 8.07 4.16 9.25
CA HIS A 113 7.72 2.81 9.71
C HIS A 113 8.37 1.76 8.80
N GLN A 114 8.32 0.51 9.23
CA GLN A 114 8.74 -0.65 8.43
C GLN A 114 7.53 -1.55 8.24
N ASP A 115 7.48 -2.19 7.08
CA ASP A 115 6.56 -3.28 6.80
C ASP A 115 7.23 -4.58 7.23
N LYS A 116 6.96 -5.03 8.46
CA LYS A 116 7.71 -6.12 9.11
C LYS A 116 6.83 -7.20 9.75
N GLU A 117 5.52 -7.07 9.62
CA GLU A 117 4.56 -8.05 10.13
C GLU A 117 4.39 -9.25 9.18
N GLU A 118 4.96 -9.18 7.96
CA GLU A 118 5.02 -10.31 7.04
C GLU A 118 6.11 -11.33 7.43
N ARG A 119 5.86 -12.61 7.14
CA ARG A 119 6.84 -13.71 7.24
C ARG A 119 7.66 -13.91 5.96
N SER A 120 7.28 -13.21 4.88
CA SER A 120 7.99 -13.27 3.59
C SER A 120 8.98 -12.12 3.43
N GLY A 121 10.12 -12.42 2.79
CA GLY A 121 11.11 -11.43 2.35
C GLY A 121 10.82 -10.87 0.94
N ALA A 122 9.71 -11.28 0.31
CA ALA A 122 9.28 -10.81 -1.00
C ALA A 122 9.10 -9.28 -1.04
N PRO A 123 9.29 -8.62 -2.19
CA PRO A 123 9.25 -7.16 -2.29
C PRO A 123 7.91 -6.54 -1.90
N VAL A 124 7.94 -5.25 -1.60
CA VAL A 124 6.76 -4.41 -1.44
C VAL A 124 6.54 -3.63 -2.74
N VAL A 125 5.34 -3.74 -3.30
CA VAL A 125 4.90 -2.97 -4.49
C VAL A 125 3.96 -1.87 -4.02
N SER A 126 4.25 -0.62 -4.37
CA SER A 126 3.47 0.55 -3.99
C SER A 126 3.02 1.34 -5.23
N LEU A 127 1.71 1.47 -5.41
CA LEU A 127 1.07 2.18 -6.52
C LEU A 127 0.44 3.48 -6.03
N SER A 128 0.76 4.61 -6.65
CA SER A 128 0.26 5.94 -6.26
C SER A 128 -0.83 6.43 -7.22
N ILE A 129 -1.96 6.94 -6.69
CA ILE A 129 -3.03 7.54 -7.48
C ILE A 129 -3.54 8.81 -6.79
N GLY A 130 -3.75 9.89 -7.54
CA GLY A 130 -4.26 11.15 -7.01
C GLY A 130 -3.16 12.14 -6.63
N ALA A 131 -3.35 12.87 -5.52
CA ALA A 131 -2.45 13.95 -5.13
C ALA A 131 -1.00 13.46 -4.97
N ARG A 132 -0.06 14.28 -5.42
CA ARG A 132 1.39 14.05 -5.25
C ARG A 132 1.74 14.02 -3.77
N CYS A 133 2.76 13.26 -3.40
CA CYS A 133 3.29 13.25 -2.04
C CYS A 133 4.81 13.29 -2.01
N VAL A 134 5.37 13.72 -0.88
CA VAL A 134 6.75 13.40 -0.54
C VAL A 134 6.75 12.02 0.10
N PHE A 135 7.43 11.07 -0.52
CA PHE A 135 7.72 9.76 0.02
C PHE A 135 9.16 9.74 0.54
N ARG A 136 9.31 9.50 1.84
CA ARG A 136 10.62 9.42 2.49
C ARG A 136 11.04 7.96 2.57
N PHE A 137 12.14 7.61 1.92
CA PHE A 137 12.70 6.27 1.91
C PHE A 137 14.05 6.23 2.62
N GLY A 138 14.13 5.48 3.70
CA GLY A 138 15.25 5.43 4.63
C GLY A 138 16.13 4.19 4.50
N ASN A 139 16.82 3.89 5.60
CA ASN A 139 17.67 2.72 5.78
C ASN A 139 16.93 1.61 6.57
N THR A 140 17.58 0.47 6.79
CA THR A 140 17.02 -0.66 7.54
C THR A 140 17.34 -0.62 9.04
N GLU A 141 18.20 0.29 9.50
CA GLU A 141 18.73 0.35 10.86
C GLU A 141 17.81 1.12 11.82
N GLY A 142 17.21 2.22 11.34
CA GLY A 142 16.37 3.07 12.18
C GLY A 142 15.56 4.13 11.44
N ARG A 143 14.73 4.85 12.19
CA ARG A 143 13.84 5.92 11.68
C ARG A 143 14.57 7.21 11.28
N GLY A 144 15.86 7.30 11.61
CA GLY A 144 16.70 8.47 11.37
C GLY A 144 17.29 8.52 9.95
N ARG A 145 18.21 9.46 9.74
CA ARG A 145 19.00 9.54 8.51
C ARG A 145 20.01 8.37 8.42
N PRO A 146 20.47 7.99 7.22
CA PRO A 146 20.13 8.59 5.92
C PRO A 146 18.74 8.19 5.42
N TYR A 147 18.08 9.13 4.76
CA TYR A 147 16.88 8.91 3.97
C TYR A 147 16.89 9.81 2.73
N THR A 148 16.19 9.38 1.71
CA THR A 148 15.96 10.11 0.45
C THR A 148 14.48 10.43 0.34
N ASP A 149 14.17 11.71 0.13
CA ASP A 149 12.81 12.14 -0.19
C ASP A 149 12.62 12.07 -1.70
N VAL A 150 11.58 11.35 -2.14
CA VAL A 150 11.18 11.17 -3.53
C VAL A 150 9.76 11.69 -3.68
N GLU A 151 9.50 12.50 -4.69
CA GLU A 151 8.13 12.90 -4.99
C GLU A 151 7.45 11.76 -5.78
N LEU A 152 6.29 11.30 -5.30
CA LEU A 152 5.46 10.33 -6.00
C LEU A 152 4.19 11.00 -6.49
N ALA A 153 3.92 10.89 -7.79
CA ALA A 153 2.76 11.43 -8.48
C ALA A 153 1.73 10.35 -8.84
N SER A 154 0.59 10.79 -9.36
CA SER A 154 -0.48 9.91 -9.82
C SER A 154 0.00 9.03 -10.99
N GLY A 155 0.04 7.72 -10.78
CA GLY A 155 0.48 6.72 -11.75
C GLY A 155 1.85 6.13 -11.44
N ASP A 156 2.57 6.67 -10.47
CA ASP A 156 3.90 6.18 -10.14
C ASP A 156 3.86 4.82 -9.43
N LEU A 157 4.80 3.98 -9.83
CA LEU A 157 5.13 2.71 -9.20
C LEU A 157 6.44 2.83 -8.43
N PHE A 158 6.43 2.40 -7.17
CA PHE A 158 7.61 2.27 -6.32
C PHE A 158 7.70 0.84 -5.79
N VAL A 159 8.83 0.16 -6.02
CA VAL A 159 9.07 -1.21 -5.57
C VAL A 159 10.35 -1.25 -4.74
N PHE A 160 10.30 -1.86 -3.56
CA PHE A 160 11.47 -2.05 -2.72
C PHE A 160 11.49 -3.46 -2.10
N GLY A 161 12.65 -4.09 -2.12
CA GLY A 161 12.85 -5.49 -1.72
C GLY A 161 14.33 -5.79 -1.52
N GLY A 162 14.68 -7.08 -1.41
CA GLY A 162 16.06 -7.49 -1.17
C GLY A 162 16.67 -6.78 0.06
N PRO A 163 17.88 -6.19 -0.03
CA PRO A 163 18.49 -5.43 1.06
C PRO A 163 17.64 -4.28 1.59
N SER A 164 16.73 -3.74 0.77
CA SER A 164 15.85 -2.63 1.14
C SER A 164 14.46 -3.07 1.57
N ARG A 165 14.15 -4.38 1.64
CA ARG A 165 12.81 -4.90 1.97
C ARG A 165 12.26 -4.35 3.27
N PHE A 166 13.13 -4.15 4.26
CA PHE A 166 12.78 -3.62 5.57
C PHE A 166 13.26 -2.18 5.76
N ALA A 167 13.38 -1.39 4.69
CA ALA A 167 13.73 0.02 4.82
C ALA A 167 12.61 0.78 5.54
N TYR A 168 12.99 1.62 6.51
CA TYR A 168 12.07 2.57 7.11
C TYR A 168 11.59 3.56 6.05
N HIS A 169 10.28 3.80 5.97
CA HIS A 169 9.72 4.72 5.00
C HIS A 169 8.46 5.41 5.53
N GLY A 170 8.02 6.48 4.87
CA GLY A 170 6.84 7.23 5.28
C GLY A 170 6.41 8.28 4.28
N VAL A 171 5.31 8.95 4.60
CA VAL A 171 4.72 10.03 3.79
C VAL A 171 4.64 11.28 4.67
N PRO A 172 5.69 12.12 4.74
CA PRO A 172 5.66 13.33 5.55
C PRO A 172 4.70 14.41 5.03
N LYS A 173 4.37 14.41 3.73
CA LYS A 173 3.55 15.47 3.11
C LYS A 173 2.76 14.97 1.90
N VAL A 174 1.51 15.40 1.80
CA VAL A 174 0.67 15.32 0.59
C VAL A 174 0.44 16.74 0.05
N TYR A 175 0.48 16.91 -1.27
CA TYR A 175 0.26 18.20 -1.93
C TYR A 175 -1.20 18.35 -2.35
N ALA A 176 -1.98 19.08 -1.57
CA ALA A 176 -3.38 19.39 -1.86
C ALA A 176 -3.56 19.98 -3.27
N GLY A 177 -4.68 19.67 -3.92
CA GLY A 177 -5.03 20.21 -5.24
C GLY A 177 -4.20 19.69 -6.41
N THR A 178 -3.34 18.68 -6.22
CA THR A 178 -2.52 18.08 -7.28
C THR A 178 -3.05 16.74 -7.80
N ALA A 179 -4.24 16.33 -7.37
CA ALA A 179 -4.87 15.12 -7.88
C ALA A 179 -5.35 15.33 -9.32
N ASP A 180 -5.16 14.32 -10.17
CA ASP A 180 -5.65 14.31 -11.55
C ASP A 180 -7.12 13.85 -11.59
N PRO A 181 -8.09 14.73 -11.95
CA PRO A 181 -9.49 14.35 -12.05
C PRO A 181 -9.76 13.29 -13.12
N ALA A 182 -8.89 13.12 -14.12
CA ALA A 182 -9.06 12.11 -15.18
C ALA A 182 -9.00 10.68 -14.64
N ALA A 183 -8.22 10.44 -13.58
CA ALA A 183 -8.20 9.19 -12.84
C ALA A 183 -9.48 8.96 -11.99
N GLY A 184 -10.42 9.91 -11.99
CA GLY A 184 -11.67 9.81 -11.23
C GLY A 184 -11.54 10.14 -9.74
N LEU A 185 -10.36 10.51 -9.23
CA LEU A 185 -10.14 10.94 -7.85
C LEU A 185 -9.93 12.47 -7.80
N ARG A 186 -10.96 13.21 -7.38
CA ARG A 186 -10.94 14.69 -7.41
C ARG A 186 -10.09 15.33 -6.30
N ALA A 187 -9.85 14.62 -5.20
CA ALA A 187 -9.10 15.12 -4.04
C ALA A 187 -8.48 13.96 -3.26
N GLY A 188 -7.41 14.26 -2.53
CA GLY A 188 -6.64 13.28 -1.77
C GLY A 188 -5.78 12.36 -2.61
N ARG A 189 -5.16 11.39 -1.94
CA ARG A 189 -4.25 10.39 -2.52
C ARG A 189 -4.64 9.00 -2.08
N LEU A 190 -4.66 8.07 -3.04
CA LEU A 190 -4.71 6.63 -2.79
C LEU A 190 -3.33 6.03 -2.98
N ASN A 191 -3.04 5.03 -2.17
CA ASN A 191 -1.83 4.22 -2.27
C ASN A 191 -2.18 2.76 -2.05
N LEU A 192 -1.95 1.92 -3.04
CA LEU A 192 -2.13 0.47 -2.93
C LEU A 192 -0.76 -0.15 -2.67
N THR A 193 -0.58 -0.73 -1.49
CA THR A 193 0.64 -1.46 -1.14
C THR A 193 0.37 -2.95 -1.17
N LEU A 194 0.91 -3.66 -2.17
CA LEU A 194 0.79 -5.10 -2.34
C LEU A 194 1.98 -5.78 -1.68
N ARG A 195 1.70 -6.85 -0.92
CA ARG A 195 2.70 -7.59 -0.16
C ARG A 195 2.35 -9.08 -0.15
N GLU A 196 3.37 -9.88 0.07
CA GLU A 196 3.22 -11.31 0.36
C GLU A 196 3.42 -11.50 1.86
N THR A 197 2.41 -12.02 2.55
CA THR A 197 2.46 -12.19 4.01
C THR A 197 3.29 -13.39 4.43
N GLY A 198 3.46 -14.40 3.56
CA GLY A 198 4.08 -15.69 3.92
C GLY A 198 3.28 -16.47 4.97
N MET A 199 2.00 -16.14 5.16
CA MET A 199 1.12 -16.84 6.09
C MET A 199 0.40 -17.98 5.38
N ALA A 200 0.21 -19.10 6.08
CA ALA A 200 -0.63 -20.16 5.56
C ALA A 200 -2.08 -19.65 5.50
N SER A 201 -2.71 -19.74 4.33
CA SER A 201 -4.16 -19.74 4.30
C SER A 201 -4.63 -20.98 5.07
N PRO A 202 -5.54 -20.87 6.06
CA PRO A 202 -6.14 -22.08 6.62
C PRO A 202 -6.76 -22.84 5.45
N ALA A 203 -6.54 -24.16 5.41
CA ALA A 203 -7.15 -25.04 4.43
C ALA A 203 -8.66 -24.73 4.37
N ALA A 204 -9.16 -24.52 3.16
CA ALA A 204 -10.58 -24.28 2.90
C ALA A 204 -11.44 -25.45 3.38
#